data_AF-H2ZJG3-F1
#
_entry.id   AF-H2ZJG3-F1
#
_cell.length_a   1.000
_cell.length_b   1.000
_cell.length_c   1.000
_cell.angle_alpha   90.00
_cell.angle_beta   90.00
_cell.angle_gamma   90.00
#
_symmetry.space_group_name_H-M   'P 1'
#
loop_
_entity.id
_entity.type
_entity.pdbx_description
1 polymer ?
#
loop_
_entity_poly.entity_id
_entity_poly.type
_entity_poly.pdbx_seq_one_letter_code
_entity_poly.pdbx_strand_id
1 'polypeptide(L)'
;LPHASYYGNIDAKNPVICASEKEIKEVLSFFLKNKSNSNTKSGKEEACSRGTNWLFDIWNKYEPRLPLPLFFFKLVSVGDTLRDHGIHDVANRQCYQRYLITKYGETCLSKIENLEVFKSLYFDPKQDSEELVLTSKAVLGMLICEFESELQLDTNLQSVQSLKKCQLILRCLRTFTQCLLAREELCWVLFNCTIVIYRICRSLMSSGNSLKSIEFLVWGAMCMESSLPLLGIKYLSWRVTMYSAVCLAYYDCKASQHAEAFARRALRKLQELSELQHLSDEPESAEAQCIFREATAKMASMVFKRSVYET
;
A
#
# COMPACT_ATOMS: atom_id res chain seq x y z
N LEU A 1 -33.34 -6.47 15.14
CA LEU A 1 -33.46 -4.99 15.22
C LEU A 1 -33.71 -4.46 13.81
N PRO A 2 -34.55 -3.43 13.63
CA PRO A 2 -34.91 -2.94 12.29
C PRO A 2 -33.71 -2.32 11.54
N HIS A 3 -33.78 -2.39 10.21
CA HIS A 3 -32.84 -1.79 9.27
C HIS A 3 -32.91 -0.25 9.31
N ALA A 4 -31.83 0.46 8.94
CA ALA A 4 -31.73 1.91 9.02
C ALA A 4 -32.85 2.63 8.26
N SER A 5 -33.30 2.09 7.14
CA SER A 5 -34.42 2.64 6.34
C SER A 5 -35.75 2.69 7.09
N TYR A 6 -35.93 1.89 8.16
CA TYR A 6 -37.10 1.96 9.03
C TYR A 6 -37.21 3.31 9.75
N TYR A 7 -36.09 3.97 10.03
CA TYR A 7 -36.02 5.21 10.80
C TYR A 7 -36.04 6.47 9.93
N GLY A 8 -36.39 6.35 8.65
CA GLY A 8 -36.44 7.45 7.69
C GLY A 8 -35.14 7.60 6.89
N ASN A 9 -34.73 8.84 6.66
CA ASN A 9 -33.61 9.15 5.78
C ASN A 9 -32.30 8.51 6.26
N ILE A 10 -31.48 8.10 5.30
CA ILE A 10 -30.16 7.50 5.53
C ILE A 10 -29.15 8.64 5.59
N ASP A 11 -29.20 9.40 6.68
CA ASP A 11 -28.32 10.54 6.95
C ASP A 11 -27.65 10.43 8.33
N ALA A 12 -26.82 11.42 8.67
CA ALA A 12 -26.10 11.47 9.94
C ALA A 12 -27.01 11.57 11.17
N LYS A 13 -28.32 11.82 11.01
CA LYS A 13 -29.31 11.86 12.11
C LYS A 13 -30.01 10.51 12.29
N ASN A 14 -29.80 9.55 11.38
CA ASN A 14 -30.38 8.23 11.48
C ASN A 14 -29.87 7.51 12.75
N PRO A 15 -30.75 7.04 13.64
CA PRO A 15 -30.35 6.50 14.94
C PRO A 15 -29.48 5.24 14.82
N VAL A 16 -29.65 4.44 13.76
CA VAL A 16 -28.81 3.26 13.52
C VAL A 16 -27.39 3.69 13.11
N ILE A 17 -27.28 4.71 12.26
CA ILE A 17 -26.00 5.26 11.83
C ILE A 17 -25.28 5.91 13.02
N CYS A 18 -25.96 6.78 13.78
CA CYS A 18 -25.38 7.40 14.98
C CYS A 18 -24.89 6.37 16.00
N ALA A 19 -25.70 5.33 16.27
CA ALA A 19 -25.33 4.28 17.20
C ALA A 19 -24.12 3.48 16.71
N SER A 20 -24.07 3.15 15.41
CA SER A 20 -22.92 2.47 14.82
C SER A 20 -21.65 3.29 14.95
N GLU A 21 -21.71 4.61 14.69
CA GLU A 21 -20.55 5.49 14.77
C GLU A 21 -20.05 5.66 16.20
N LYS A 22 -20.98 5.74 17.16
CA LYS A 22 -20.63 5.81 18.57
C LYS A 22 -19.89 4.55 19.03
N GLU A 23 -20.46 3.37 18.76
CA GLU A 23 -19.84 2.09 19.15
C GLU A 23 -18.48 1.87 18.46
N ILE A 24 -18.36 2.22 17.17
CA ILE A 24 -17.09 2.17 16.43
C ILE A 24 -16.04 3.10 17.07
N LYS A 25 -16.42 4.34 17.42
CA LYS A 25 -15.51 5.28 18.08
C LYS A 25 -15.06 4.79 19.46
N GLU A 26 -15.95 4.14 20.21
CA GLU A 26 -15.65 3.58 21.52
C GLU A 26 -14.64 2.42 21.42
N VAL A 27 -14.85 1.47 20.50
CA VAL A 27 -13.92 0.34 20.32
C VAL A 27 -12.56 0.82 19.76
N LEU A 28 -12.54 1.80 18.86
CA LEU A 28 -11.29 2.39 18.39
C LEU A 28 -10.54 3.08 19.54
N SER A 29 -11.25 3.87 20.36
CA SER A 29 -10.65 4.51 21.54
C SER A 29 -10.08 3.49 22.52
N PHE A 30 -10.74 2.34 22.69
CA PHE A 30 -10.26 1.24 23.52
C PHE A 30 -8.94 0.66 22.99
N PHE A 31 -8.86 0.39 21.69
CA PHE A 31 -7.63 -0.07 21.04
C PHE A 31 -6.47 0.91 21.25
N LEU A 32 -6.72 2.21 21.06
CA LEU A 32 -5.71 3.26 21.20
C LEU A 32 -5.18 3.39 22.63
N LYS A 33 -6.06 3.36 23.63
CA LYS A 33 -5.68 3.45 25.06
C LYS A 33 -4.87 2.24 25.52
N ASN A 34 -5.21 1.04 25.04
CA ASN A 34 -4.54 -0.17 25.47
C ASN A 34 -3.21 -0.40 24.76
N LYS A 35 -2.97 0.23 23.61
CA LYS A 35 -1.66 0.26 22.97
C LYS A 35 -0.63 1.01 23.82
N SER A 36 -1.02 2.10 24.48
CA SER A 36 -0.12 2.93 25.30
C SER A 36 0.11 2.39 26.72
N ASN A 37 -0.87 1.71 27.32
CA ASN A 37 -0.91 1.50 28.78
C ASN A 37 -0.45 0.13 29.27
N SER A 38 -0.27 -0.87 28.40
CA SER A 38 0.08 -2.22 28.85
C SER A 38 1.59 -2.48 28.79
N ASN A 39 2.21 -2.77 29.94
CA ASN A 39 3.64 -3.12 30.04
C ASN A 39 3.91 -4.63 29.95
N THR A 40 2.88 -5.47 29.99
CA THR A 40 3.02 -6.94 29.97
C THR A 40 2.46 -7.54 28.68
N LYS A 41 3.14 -8.57 28.13
CA LYS A 41 2.72 -9.23 26.87
C LYS A 41 1.33 -9.87 26.98
N SER A 42 1.04 -10.57 28.07
CA SER A 42 -0.26 -11.22 28.30
C SER A 42 -1.42 -10.21 28.38
N GLY A 43 -1.22 -9.06 29.04
CA GLY A 43 -2.24 -8.01 29.11
C GLY A 43 -2.52 -7.35 27.76
N LYS A 44 -1.52 -7.26 26.87
CA LYS A 44 -1.71 -6.78 25.49
C LYS A 44 -2.53 -7.75 24.65
N GLU A 45 -2.24 -9.04 24.75
CA GLU A 45 -2.94 -10.09 24.01
C GLU A 45 -4.40 -10.19 24.43
N GLU A 46 -4.69 -10.15 25.74
CA GLU A 46 -6.06 -10.18 26.26
C GLU A 46 -6.85 -8.93 25.83
N ALA A 47 -6.26 -7.74 25.96
CA ALA A 47 -6.90 -6.50 25.50
C ALA A 47 -7.17 -6.53 23.98
N CYS A 48 -6.22 -7.04 23.19
CA CYS A 48 -6.39 -7.20 21.75
C CYS A 48 -7.53 -8.17 21.42
N SER A 49 -7.59 -9.32 22.10
CA SER A 49 -8.67 -10.31 21.92
C SER A 49 -10.04 -9.73 22.25
N ARG A 50 -10.15 -9.01 23.38
CA ARG A 50 -11.40 -8.35 23.80
C ARG A 50 -11.84 -7.28 22.80
N GLY A 51 -10.91 -6.45 22.33
CA GLY A 51 -11.19 -5.44 21.30
C GLY A 51 -11.62 -6.06 19.98
N THR A 52 -10.99 -7.17 19.58
CA THR A 52 -11.31 -7.90 18.35
C THR A 52 -12.72 -8.49 18.40
N ASN A 53 -13.10 -9.13 19.51
CA ASN A 53 -14.44 -9.67 19.71
C ASN A 53 -15.49 -8.55 19.71
N TRP A 54 -15.20 -7.43 20.38
CA TRP A 54 -16.11 -6.28 20.38
C TRP A 54 -16.32 -5.72 18.97
N LEU A 55 -15.26 -5.57 18.18
CA LEU A 55 -15.37 -5.11 16.80
C LEU A 55 -16.15 -6.11 15.92
N PHE A 56 -15.92 -7.41 16.10
CA PHE A 56 -16.66 -8.48 15.43
C PHE A 56 -18.17 -8.40 15.74
N ASP A 57 -18.53 -8.19 17.00
CA ASP A 57 -19.92 -8.07 17.44
C ASP A 57 -20.59 -6.81 16.85
N ILE A 58 -19.86 -5.68 16.79
CA ILE A 58 -20.33 -4.46 16.12
C ILE A 58 -20.64 -4.77 14.65
N TRP A 59 -19.73 -5.45 13.93
CA TRP A 59 -19.96 -5.78 12.52
C TRP A 59 -21.15 -6.70 12.31
N ASN A 60 -21.29 -7.79 13.08
CA ASN A 60 -22.44 -8.68 12.99
C ASN A 60 -23.76 -7.98 13.32
N LYS A 61 -23.73 -7.04 14.26
CA LYS A 61 -24.90 -6.26 14.66
C LYS A 61 -25.33 -5.29 13.56
N TYR A 62 -24.40 -4.63 12.88
CA TYR A 62 -24.71 -3.53 11.95
C TYR A 62 -24.74 -3.93 10.47
N GLU A 63 -24.11 -5.02 10.07
CA GLU A 63 -24.14 -5.54 8.69
C GLU A 63 -25.57 -5.71 8.14
N PRO A 64 -26.51 -6.39 8.82
CA PRO A 64 -27.89 -6.51 8.33
C PRO A 64 -28.74 -5.24 8.55
N ARG A 65 -28.21 -4.21 9.21
CA ARG A 65 -28.97 -3.01 9.61
C ARG A 65 -28.58 -1.76 8.84
N LEU A 66 -27.42 -1.74 8.21
CA LEU A 66 -26.94 -0.62 7.42
C LEU A 66 -27.05 -0.95 5.93
N PRO A 67 -27.24 0.06 5.07
CA PRO A 67 -27.07 -0.12 3.63
C PRO A 67 -25.66 -0.65 3.33
N LEU A 68 -25.58 -1.67 2.49
CA LEU A 68 -24.31 -2.36 2.18
C LEU A 68 -23.17 -1.41 1.76
N PRO A 69 -23.37 -0.42 0.86
CA PRO A 69 -22.29 0.50 0.50
C PRO A 69 -21.75 1.29 1.70
N LEU A 70 -22.64 1.76 2.58
CA LEU A 70 -22.26 2.49 3.79
C LEU A 70 -21.52 1.58 4.80
N PHE A 71 -22.01 0.34 4.96
CA PHE A 71 -21.35 -0.65 5.81
C PHE A 71 -19.92 -0.92 5.34
N PHE A 72 -19.74 -1.19 4.04
CA PHE A 72 -18.43 -1.47 3.48
C PHE A 72 -17.48 -0.26 3.56
N PHE A 73 -17.99 0.95 3.30
CA PHE A 73 -17.21 2.16 3.48
C PHE A 73 -16.70 2.29 4.92
N LYS A 74 -17.57 2.09 5.92
CA LYS A 74 -17.20 2.11 7.33
C LYS A 74 -16.19 1.01 7.66
N LEU A 75 -16.38 -0.19 7.11
CA LEU A 75 -15.50 -1.33 7.34
C LEU A 75 -14.07 -1.04 6.91
N VAL A 76 -13.86 -0.55 5.67
CA VAL A 76 -12.53 -0.20 5.16
C VAL A 76 -11.95 1.02 5.89
N SER A 77 -12.76 2.03 6.19
CA SER A 77 -12.31 3.23 6.93
C SER A 77 -11.82 2.90 8.35
N VAL A 78 -12.49 1.98 9.04
CA VAL A 78 -12.01 1.47 10.34
C VAL A 78 -10.72 0.67 10.17
N GLY A 79 -10.61 -0.14 9.12
CA GLY A 79 -9.36 -0.84 8.77
C GLY A 79 -8.19 0.11 8.59
N ASP A 80 -8.38 1.19 7.82
CA ASP A 80 -7.37 2.23 7.61
C ASP A 80 -6.94 2.87 8.94
N THR A 81 -7.90 3.22 9.79
CA THR A 81 -7.63 3.80 11.11
C THR A 81 -6.81 2.84 11.98
N LEU A 82 -7.18 1.56 12.05
CA LEU A 82 -6.46 0.56 12.84
C LEU A 82 -5.04 0.34 12.30
N ARG A 83 -4.88 0.25 10.97
CA ARG A 83 -3.59 0.10 10.30
C ARG A 83 -2.67 1.28 10.59
N ASP A 84 -3.16 2.51 10.49
CA ASP A 84 -2.38 3.72 10.71
C ASP A 84 -1.91 3.83 12.17
N HIS A 85 -2.64 3.21 13.09
CA HIS A 85 -2.24 3.05 14.49
C HIS A 85 -1.47 1.74 14.76
N GLY A 86 -0.98 1.05 13.74
CA GLY A 86 -0.13 -0.15 13.88
C GLY A 86 -0.84 -1.42 14.35
N ILE A 87 -2.17 -1.46 14.34
CA ILE A 87 -2.99 -2.59 14.78
C ILE A 87 -3.34 -3.45 13.56
N HIS A 88 -2.29 -3.97 12.92
CA HIS A 88 -2.37 -4.54 11.57
C HIS A 88 -3.18 -5.83 11.50
N ASP A 89 -3.00 -6.72 12.47
CA ASP A 89 -3.68 -8.00 12.49
C ASP A 89 -5.21 -7.86 12.59
N VAL A 90 -5.70 -6.99 13.48
CA VAL A 90 -7.13 -6.70 13.62
C VAL A 90 -7.66 -5.98 12.38
N ALA A 91 -6.92 -4.99 11.86
CA ALA A 91 -7.29 -4.29 10.62
C ALA A 91 -7.46 -5.27 9.46
N ASN A 92 -6.56 -6.23 9.33
CA ASN A 92 -6.61 -7.24 8.29
C ASN A 92 -7.84 -8.15 8.46
N ARG A 93 -7.95 -8.81 9.61
CA ARG A 93 -8.96 -9.87 9.84
C ARG A 93 -10.38 -9.31 9.96
N GLN A 94 -10.56 -8.23 10.71
CA GLN A 94 -11.89 -7.69 11.01
C GLN A 94 -12.40 -6.68 9.98
N CYS A 95 -11.52 -6.12 9.14
CA CYS A 95 -11.92 -5.08 8.17
C CYS A 95 -11.65 -5.51 6.73
N TYR A 96 -10.38 -5.58 6.31
CA TYR A 96 -10.05 -5.78 4.90
C TYR A 96 -10.44 -7.17 4.38
N GLN A 97 -10.06 -8.24 5.07
CA GLN A 97 -10.45 -9.60 4.71
C GLN A 97 -11.96 -9.78 4.81
N ARG A 98 -12.61 -9.23 5.85
CA ARG A 98 -14.08 -9.29 5.96
C ARG A 98 -14.76 -8.64 4.76
N TYR A 99 -14.33 -7.45 4.34
CA TYR A 99 -14.84 -6.78 3.15
C TYR A 99 -14.71 -7.66 1.91
N LEU A 100 -13.49 -8.15 1.66
CA LEU A 100 -13.17 -8.92 0.46
C LEU A 100 -13.90 -10.27 0.46
N ILE A 101 -14.03 -10.91 1.63
CA ILE A 101 -14.71 -12.20 1.76
C ILE A 101 -16.21 -12.07 1.53
N THR A 102 -16.84 -11.07 2.13
CA THR A 102 -18.28 -10.81 1.94
C THR A 102 -18.61 -10.51 0.48
N LYS A 103 -17.71 -9.84 -0.25
CA LYS A 103 -17.92 -9.47 -1.65
C LYS A 103 -17.59 -10.56 -2.67
N TYR A 104 -16.46 -11.25 -2.48
CA TYR A 104 -15.84 -12.09 -3.51
C TYR A 104 -15.65 -13.55 -3.07
N GLY A 105 -16.03 -13.89 -1.83
CA GLY A 105 -15.90 -15.25 -1.30
C GLY A 105 -14.55 -15.49 -0.64
N GLU A 106 -13.75 -16.46 -1.11
CA GLU A 106 -12.52 -16.81 -0.40
C GLU A 106 -11.34 -15.90 -0.80
N THR A 107 -10.71 -15.23 0.16
CA THR A 107 -9.49 -14.45 -0.06
C THR A 107 -8.26 -15.29 0.25
N CYS A 108 -7.46 -15.61 -0.77
CA CYS A 108 -6.22 -16.32 -0.54
C CYS A 108 -5.11 -15.83 -1.48
N LEU A 109 -4.09 -15.20 -0.91
CA LEU A 109 -2.95 -14.67 -1.67
C LEU A 109 -2.21 -15.76 -2.45
N SER A 110 -2.14 -16.98 -1.92
CA SER A 110 -1.46 -18.08 -2.61
C SER A 110 -2.18 -18.57 -3.86
N LYS A 111 -3.47 -18.26 -4.03
CA LYS A 111 -4.25 -18.60 -5.24
C LYS A 111 -4.03 -17.59 -6.37
N ILE A 112 -3.37 -16.46 -6.12
CA ILE A 112 -3.11 -15.43 -7.12
C ILE A 112 -1.88 -15.85 -7.94
N GLU A 113 -2.13 -16.61 -9.00
CA GLU A 113 -1.06 -17.08 -9.89
C GLU A 113 -0.73 -16.09 -11.00
N ASN A 114 -1.74 -15.41 -11.54
CA ASN A 114 -1.60 -14.54 -12.70
C ASN A 114 -2.60 -13.37 -12.68
N LEU A 115 -2.45 -12.49 -13.68
CA LEU A 115 -3.27 -11.28 -13.84
C LEU A 115 -4.76 -11.58 -14.01
N GLU A 116 -5.10 -12.61 -14.79
CA GLU A 116 -6.48 -12.92 -15.12
C GLU A 116 -7.23 -13.50 -13.91
N VAL A 117 -6.56 -14.35 -13.12
CA VAL A 117 -7.08 -14.82 -11.83
C VAL A 117 -7.25 -13.65 -10.86
N PHE A 118 -6.31 -12.71 -10.81
CA PHE A 118 -6.44 -11.55 -9.94
C PHE A 118 -7.62 -10.65 -10.33
N LYS A 119 -7.79 -10.41 -11.64
CA LYS A 119 -8.92 -9.62 -12.16
C LYS A 119 -10.24 -10.32 -11.88
N SER A 120 -10.36 -11.63 -12.12
CA SER A 120 -11.60 -12.35 -11.87
C SER A 120 -11.99 -12.38 -10.39
N LEU A 121 -11.01 -12.34 -9.47
CA LEU A 121 -11.25 -12.30 -8.03
C LEU A 121 -11.70 -10.92 -7.53
N TYR A 122 -11.12 -9.82 -8.04
CA TYR A 122 -11.31 -8.49 -7.41
C TYR A 122 -11.82 -7.39 -8.34
N PHE A 123 -11.71 -7.55 -9.66
CA PHE A 123 -12.00 -6.51 -10.66
C PHE A 123 -13.07 -6.99 -11.66
N ASP A 124 -14.32 -7.05 -11.20
CA ASP A 124 -15.47 -7.29 -12.09
C ASP A 124 -15.72 -6.04 -12.97
N PRO A 125 -15.81 -6.18 -14.31
CA PRO A 125 -16.15 -5.09 -15.22
C PRO A 125 -17.43 -4.30 -14.87
N LYS A 126 -18.35 -4.89 -14.09
CA LYS A 126 -19.61 -4.27 -13.67
C LYS A 126 -19.49 -3.39 -12.41
N GLN A 127 -18.34 -3.36 -11.76
CA GLN A 127 -18.12 -2.53 -10.58
C GLN A 127 -18.28 -1.05 -10.93
N ASP A 128 -18.98 -0.33 -10.06
CA ASP A 128 -18.95 1.12 -10.13
C ASP A 128 -17.59 1.67 -9.64
N SER A 129 -17.36 2.96 -9.88
CA SER A 129 -16.08 3.60 -9.54
C SER A 129 -15.82 3.64 -8.03
N GLU A 130 -16.85 3.79 -7.20
CA GLU A 130 -16.71 3.86 -5.74
C GLU A 130 -16.35 2.50 -5.15
N GLU A 131 -17.03 1.44 -5.60
CA GLU A 131 -16.73 0.05 -5.25
C GLU A 131 -15.31 -0.31 -5.68
N LEU A 132 -14.91 0.04 -6.90
CA LEU A 132 -13.57 -0.21 -7.40
C LEU A 132 -12.48 0.45 -6.54
N VAL A 133 -12.68 1.70 -6.14
CA VAL A 133 -11.76 2.42 -5.22
C VAL A 133 -11.72 1.73 -3.86
N LEU A 134 -12.87 1.32 -3.33
CA LEU A 134 -12.99 0.68 -2.02
C LEU A 134 -12.32 -0.70 -2.00
N THR A 135 -12.56 -1.53 -3.02
CA THR A 135 -11.88 -2.82 -3.20
C THR A 135 -10.39 -2.64 -3.33
N SER A 136 -9.95 -1.67 -4.11
CA SER A 136 -8.52 -1.39 -4.28
C SER A 136 -7.86 -0.97 -2.96
N LYS A 137 -8.54 -0.16 -2.15
CA LYS A 137 -8.08 0.18 -0.79
C LYS A 137 -8.04 -1.03 0.13
N ALA A 138 -9.05 -1.90 0.10
CA ALA A 138 -9.10 -3.10 0.92
C ALA A 138 -7.98 -4.09 0.57
N VAL A 139 -7.74 -4.33 -0.72
CA VAL A 139 -6.63 -5.21 -1.17
C VAL A 139 -5.27 -4.64 -0.76
N LEU A 140 -5.05 -3.33 -0.97
CA LEU A 140 -3.81 -2.68 -0.52
C LEU A 140 -3.64 -2.79 1.01
N GLY A 141 -4.70 -2.50 1.76
CA GLY A 141 -4.72 -2.59 3.22
C GLY A 141 -4.37 -3.99 3.72
N MET A 142 -4.98 -5.03 3.14
CA MET A 142 -4.65 -6.42 3.42
C MET A 142 -3.17 -6.71 3.17
N LEU A 143 -2.62 -6.35 2.00
CA LEU A 143 -1.22 -6.60 1.65
C LEU A 143 -0.24 -5.88 2.58
N ILE A 144 -0.55 -4.64 3.00
CA ILE A 144 0.23 -3.92 4.01
C ILE A 144 0.21 -4.69 5.33
N CYS A 145 -0.98 -5.04 5.82
CA CYS A 145 -1.10 -5.69 7.11
C CYS A 145 -0.44 -7.07 7.16
N GLU A 146 -0.50 -7.85 6.07
CA GLU A 146 0.23 -9.11 5.94
C GLU A 146 1.75 -8.89 6.07
N PHE A 147 2.30 -7.88 5.38
CA PHE A 147 3.73 -7.56 5.48
C PHE A 147 4.13 -7.09 6.88
N GLU A 148 3.36 -6.20 7.50
CA GLU A 148 3.66 -5.71 8.84
C GLU A 148 3.58 -6.82 9.89
N SER A 149 2.66 -7.78 9.70
CA SER A 149 2.56 -8.96 10.57
C SER A 149 3.81 -9.84 10.46
N GLU A 150 4.37 -9.98 9.25
CA GLU A 150 5.66 -10.67 9.07
C GLU A 150 6.82 -9.95 9.75
N LEU A 151 6.88 -8.62 9.71
CA LEU A 151 7.91 -7.85 10.43
C LEU A 151 7.79 -7.95 11.95
N GLN A 152 6.57 -8.10 12.47
CA GLN A 152 6.36 -8.34 13.91
C GLN A 152 6.87 -9.71 14.36
N LEU A 153 6.76 -10.72 13.49
CA LEU A 153 7.25 -12.08 13.76
C LEU A 153 8.77 -12.21 13.53
N ASP A 154 9.28 -11.61 12.46
CA ASP A 154 10.67 -11.68 12.02
C ASP A 154 11.15 -10.31 11.53
N THR A 155 11.58 -9.47 12.47
CA THR A 155 11.98 -8.07 12.22
C THR A 155 13.10 -7.94 11.19
N ASN A 156 13.99 -8.93 11.10
CA ASN A 156 15.13 -8.91 10.18
C ASN A 156 14.89 -9.76 8.93
N LEU A 157 13.69 -10.32 8.72
CA LEU A 157 13.34 -11.18 7.58
C LEU A 157 14.40 -12.25 7.29
N GLN A 158 14.96 -12.87 8.32
CA GLN A 158 16.03 -13.88 8.17
C GLN A 158 15.47 -15.28 7.94
N SER A 159 14.24 -15.54 8.37
CA SER A 159 13.60 -16.83 8.22
C SER A 159 13.21 -17.08 6.76
N VAL A 160 13.39 -18.34 6.31
CA VAL A 160 13.00 -18.76 4.96
C VAL A 160 11.48 -18.58 4.74
N GLN A 161 10.69 -18.73 5.80
CA GLN A 161 9.23 -18.56 5.73
C GLN A 161 8.83 -17.10 5.50
N SER A 162 9.38 -16.16 6.28
CA SER A 162 9.09 -14.73 6.09
C SER A 162 9.61 -14.21 4.75
N LEU A 163 10.75 -14.71 4.27
CA LEU A 163 11.22 -14.41 2.91
C LEU A 163 10.24 -14.89 1.84
N LYS A 164 9.74 -16.12 1.93
CA LYS A 164 8.75 -16.66 0.98
C LYS A 164 7.45 -15.84 1.00
N LYS A 165 6.99 -15.45 2.18
CA LYS A 165 5.79 -14.61 2.33
C LYS A 165 6.00 -13.20 1.75
N CYS A 166 7.13 -12.56 2.01
CA CYS A 166 7.46 -11.26 1.39
C CYS A 166 7.49 -11.34 -0.13
N GLN A 167 8.05 -12.40 -0.70
CA GLN A 167 8.03 -12.64 -2.15
C GLN A 167 6.61 -12.84 -2.68
N LEU A 168 5.76 -13.58 -1.96
CA LEU A 168 4.35 -13.73 -2.33
C LEU A 168 3.61 -12.39 -2.34
N ILE A 169 3.80 -11.57 -1.30
CA ILE A 169 3.20 -10.23 -1.20
C ILE A 169 3.68 -9.34 -2.36
N LEU A 170 4.99 -9.35 -2.66
CA LEU A 170 5.55 -8.59 -3.79
C LEU A 170 4.99 -9.02 -5.14
N ARG A 171 4.81 -10.33 -5.36
CA ARG A 171 4.15 -10.86 -6.57
C ARG A 171 2.70 -10.40 -6.66
N CYS A 172 1.96 -10.43 -5.55
CA CYS A 172 0.60 -9.92 -5.49
C CYS A 172 0.55 -8.41 -5.79
N LEU A 173 1.43 -7.61 -5.20
CA LEU A 173 1.55 -6.17 -5.47
C LEU A 173 1.87 -5.89 -6.94
N ARG A 174 2.77 -6.68 -7.56
CA ARG A 174 3.09 -6.55 -8.98
C ARG A 174 1.86 -6.79 -9.85
N THR A 175 1.15 -7.88 -9.62
CA THR A 175 -0.07 -8.22 -10.37
C THR A 175 -1.17 -7.19 -10.13
N PHE A 176 -1.35 -6.75 -8.88
CA PHE A 176 -2.34 -5.75 -8.51
C PHE A 176 -2.07 -4.42 -9.21
N THR A 177 -0.85 -3.90 -9.13
CA THR A 177 -0.47 -2.64 -9.80
C THR A 177 -0.58 -2.71 -11.32
N GLN A 178 -0.41 -3.89 -11.92
CA GLN A 178 -0.69 -4.11 -13.36
C GLN A 178 -2.18 -3.87 -13.71
N CYS A 179 -3.11 -4.20 -12.82
CA CYS A 179 -4.53 -3.87 -12.99
C CYS A 179 -4.82 -2.38 -12.82
N LEU A 180 -4.07 -1.69 -11.96
CA LEU A 180 -4.31 -0.29 -11.63
C LEU A 180 -3.79 0.69 -12.70
N LEU A 181 -2.79 0.30 -13.50
CA LEU A 181 -2.10 1.22 -14.42
C LEU A 181 -3.01 1.92 -15.44
N ALA A 182 -4.05 1.22 -15.90
CA ALA A 182 -4.98 1.76 -16.88
C ALA A 182 -6.14 2.57 -16.26
N ARG A 183 -6.15 2.77 -14.94
CA ARG A 183 -7.25 3.39 -14.18
C ARG A 183 -6.73 4.64 -13.47
N GLU A 184 -6.86 5.81 -14.09
CA GLU A 184 -6.35 7.06 -13.53
C GLU A 184 -7.00 7.42 -12.19
N GLU A 185 -8.27 7.06 -11.99
CA GLU A 185 -9.01 7.24 -10.74
C GLU A 185 -8.39 6.45 -9.57
N LEU A 186 -7.57 5.43 -9.87
CA LEU A 186 -6.85 4.62 -8.88
C LEU A 186 -5.38 5.03 -8.73
N CYS A 187 -4.93 6.14 -9.34
CA CYS A 187 -3.53 6.56 -9.28
C CYS A 187 -3.02 6.76 -7.85
N TRP A 188 -3.89 7.19 -6.92
CA TRP A 188 -3.56 7.29 -5.50
C TRP A 188 -3.25 5.92 -4.89
N VAL A 189 -4.03 4.88 -5.23
CA VAL A 189 -3.76 3.51 -4.77
C VAL A 189 -2.48 2.98 -5.41
N LEU A 190 -2.30 3.20 -6.72
CA LEU A 190 -1.10 2.81 -7.45
C LEU A 190 0.17 3.41 -6.81
N PHE A 191 0.14 4.71 -6.51
CA PHE A 191 1.23 5.40 -5.81
C PHE A 191 1.55 4.72 -4.47
N ASN A 192 0.53 4.46 -3.64
CA ASN A 192 0.74 3.79 -2.35
C ASN A 192 1.29 2.36 -2.52
N CYS A 193 0.87 1.61 -3.54
CA CYS A 193 1.46 0.31 -3.85
C CYS A 193 2.98 0.41 -4.11
N THR A 194 3.45 1.46 -4.79
CA THR A 194 4.91 1.65 -5.00
C THR A 194 5.66 1.90 -3.70
N ILE A 195 5.03 2.58 -2.73
CA ILE A 195 5.57 2.75 -1.37
C ILE A 195 5.70 1.40 -0.67
N VAL A 196 4.67 0.56 -0.73
CA VAL A 196 4.71 -0.76 -0.10
C VAL A 196 5.77 -1.65 -0.75
N ILE A 197 5.84 -1.69 -2.09
CA ILE A 197 6.89 -2.41 -2.83
C ILE A 197 8.28 -1.95 -2.36
N TYR A 198 8.52 -0.63 -2.33
CA TYR A 198 9.77 -0.07 -1.85
C TYR A 198 10.10 -0.52 -0.43
N ARG A 199 9.15 -0.44 0.49
CA ARG A 199 9.35 -0.81 1.90
C ARG A 199 9.76 -2.28 2.05
N ILE A 200 9.04 -3.19 1.39
CA ILE A 200 9.37 -4.63 1.43
C ILE A 200 10.75 -4.86 0.84
N CYS A 201 11.04 -4.30 -0.34
CA CYS A 201 12.33 -4.44 -1.00
C CYS A 201 13.48 -3.88 -0.15
N ARG A 202 13.31 -2.73 0.51
CA ARG A 202 14.34 -2.16 1.40
C ARG A 202 14.62 -3.06 2.60
N SER A 203 13.60 -3.67 3.20
CA SER A 203 13.80 -4.66 4.26
C SER A 203 14.57 -5.86 3.74
N LEU A 204 14.17 -6.42 2.58
CA LEU A 204 14.88 -7.55 1.96
C LEU A 204 16.33 -7.22 1.61
N MET A 205 16.61 -6.04 1.03
CA MET A 205 17.97 -5.59 0.74
C MET A 205 18.82 -5.50 2.00
N SER A 206 18.27 -4.93 3.07
CA SER A 206 18.97 -4.81 4.37
C SER A 206 19.29 -6.17 4.98
N SER A 207 18.49 -7.19 4.68
CA SER A 207 18.72 -8.59 5.04
C SER A 207 19.59 -9.36 4.03
N GLY A 208 20.27 -8.68 3.11
CA GLY A 208 21.16 -9.30 2.11
C GLY A 208 20.45 -9.97 0.92
N ASN A 209 19.14 -9.75 0.75
CA ASN A 209 18.33 -10.35 -0.32
C ASN A 209 18.08 -9.38 -1.49
N SER A 210 19.06 -8.52 -1.83
CA SER A 210 18.91 -7.49 -2.87
C SER A 210 18.53 -8.06 -4.23
N LEU A 211 19.04 -9.23 -4.61
CA LEU A 211 18.71 -9.88 -5.89
C LEU A 211 17.19 -10.14 -6.06
N LYS A 212 16.50 -10.51 -4.97
CA LYS A 212 15.05 -10.76 -4.97
C LYS A 212 14.22 -9.48 -5.03
N SER A 213 14.85 -8.32 -4.88
CA SER A 213 14.18 -7.02 -4.85
C SER A 213 14.23 -6.28 -6.18
N ILE A 214 15.24 -6.56 -7.02
CA ILE A 214 15.52 -5.80 -8.25
C ILE A 214 14.30 -5.76 -9.17
N GLU A 215 13.67 -6.90 -9.47
CA GLU A 215 12.54 -6.95 -10.41
C GLU A 215 11.36 -6.08 -9.95
N PHE A 216 11.09 -6.05 -8.64
CA PHE A 216 9.96 -5.32 -8.07
C PHE A 216 10.26 -3.83 -7.94
N LEU A 217 11.50 -3.46 -7.62
CA LEU A 217 11.93 -2.06 -7.60
C LEU A 217 11.88 -1.44 -9.00
N VAL A 218 12.35 -2.18 -10.02
CA VAL A 218 12.24 -1.76 -11.42
C VAL A 218 10.77 -1.62 -11.82
N TRP A 219 9.93 -2.58 -11.44
CA TRP A 219 8.49 -2.51 -11.69
C TRP A 219 7.83 -1.28 -11.04
N GLY A 220 8.12 -1.02 -9.76
CA GLY A 220 7.58 0.15 -9.07
C GLY A 220 8.03 1.48 -9.67
N ALA A 221 9.27 1.56 -10.16
CA ALA A 221 9.76 2.70 -10.94
C ALA A 221 8.96 2.87 -12.24
N MET A 222 8.75 1.78 -13.00
CA MET A 222 7.92 1.79 -14.21
C MET A 222 6.48 2.21 -13.92
N CYS A 223 5.88 1.78 -12.81
CA CYS A 223 4.52 2.19 -12.45
C CYS A 223 4.37 3.71 -12.32
N MET A 224 5.39 4.38 -11.75
CA MET A 224 5.40 5.83 -11.59
C MET A 224 5.60 6.57 -12.92
N GLU A 225 6.26 5.94 -13.89
CA GLU A 225 6.51 6.53 -15.22
C GLU A 225 5.33 6.33 -16.18
N SER A 226 4.63 5.19 -16.05
CA SER A 226 3.54 4.82 -16.94
C SER A 226 2.19 5.42 -16.57
N SER A 227 2.08 6.07 -15.39
CA SER A 227 0.84 6.71 -14.93
C SER A 227 0.95 8.22 -15.09
N LEU A 228 0.12 8.80 -15.98
CA LEU A 228 0.12 10.24 -16.25
C LEU A 228 -0.05 11.09 -14.98
N PRO A 229 -1.00 10.79 -14.06
CA PRO A 229 -1.11 11.54 -12.80
C PRO A 229 0.16 11.50 -11.94
N LEU A 230 0.96 10.44 -12.03
CA LEU A 230 2.16 10.23 -11.22
C LEU A 230 3.45 10.73 -11.90
N LEU A 231 3.38 11.13 -13.18
CA LEU A 231 4.50 11.63 -13.95
C LEU A 231 4.88 13.08 -13.57
N GLY A 232 4.00 13.80 -12.89
CA GLY A 232 4.23 15.20 -12.49
C GLY A 232 5.40 15.42 -11.54
N ILE A 233 5.91 16.65 -11.50
CA ILE A 233 7.09 17.03 -10.71
C ILE A 233 6.92 16.78 -9.20
N LYS A 234 5.70 16.91 -8.68
CA LYS A 234 5.35 16.63 -7.27
C LYS A 234 5.71 15.21 -6.80
N TYR A 235 5.85 14.25 -7.74
CA TYR A 235 6.25 12.87 -7.45
C TYR A 235 7.70 12.55 -7.87
N LEU A 236 8.45 13.53 -8.36
CA LEU A 236 9.80 13.32 -8.87
C LEU A 236 10.76 12.83 -7.78
N SER A 237 10.70 13.41 -6.58
CA SER A 237 11.53 12.99 -5.44
C SER A 237 11.30 11.53 -5.06
N TRP A 238 10.06 11.04 -5.15
CA TRP A 238 9.73 9.64 -4.91
C TRP A 238 10.24 8.73 -6.04
N ARG A 239 10.04 9.12 -7.31
CA ARG A 239 10.60 8.39 -8.46
C ARG A 239 12.11 8.22 -8.38
N VAL A 240 12.84 9.27 -8.04
CA VAL A 240 14.30 9.21 -7.88
C VAL A 240 14.70 8.31 -6.72
N THR A 241 13.90 8.26 -5.65
CA THR A 241 14.11 7.32 -4.54
C THR A 241 13.96 5.87 -5.01
N MET A 242 12.96 5.57 -5.83
CA MET A 242 12.81 4.26 -6.49
C MET A 242 14.01 3.94 -7.39
N TYR A 243 14.41 4.88 -8.25
CA TYR A 243 15.56 4.68 -9.14
C TYR A 243 16.85 4.41 -8.37
N SER A 244 17.08 5.16 -7.30
CA SER A 244 18.23 4.97 -6.43
C SER A 244 18.22 3.60 -5.77
N ALA A 245 17.05 3.12 -5.33
CA ALA A 245 16.93 1.78 -4.76
C ALA A 245 17.26 0.67 -5.77
N VAL A 246 16.84 0.81 -7.03
CA VAL A 246 17.23 -0.11 -8.12
C VAL A 246 18.75 -0.14 -8.28
N CYS A 247 19.39 1.03 -8.41
CA CYS A 247 20.85 1.11 -8.53
C CYS A 247 21.57 0.48 -7.34
N LEU A 248 21.13 0.80 -6.11
CA LEU A 248 21.69 0.22 -4.89
C LEU A 248 21.54 -1.31 -4.85
N ALA A 249 20.39 -1.84 -5.23
CA ALA A 249 20.18 -3.29 -5.28
C ALA A 249 21.11 -3.98 -6.29
N TYR A 250 21.36 -3.36 -7.46
CA TYR A 250 22.36 -3.85 -8.40
C TYR A 250 23.79 -3.78 -7.82
N TYR A 251 24.14 -2.70 -7.12
CA TYR A 251 25.45 -2.59 -6.46
C TYR A 251 25.66 -3.67 -5.38
N ASP A 252 24.66 -3.93 -4.54
CA ASP A 252 24.70 -5.00 -3.53
C ASP A 252 24.93 -6.38 -4.20
N CYS A 253 24.42 -6.56 -5.42
CA CYS A 253 24.60 -7.77 -6.23
C CYS A 253 25.87 -7.77 -7.07
N LYS A 254 26.80 -6.82 -6.88
CA LYS A 254 28.04 -6.66 -7.67
C LYS A 254 27.80 -6.51 -9.18
N ALA A 255 26.64 -5.98 -9.55
CA ALA A 255 26.21 -5.74 -10.93
C ALA A 255 26.37 -4.26 -11.32
N SER A 256 27.58 -3.71 -11.17
CA SER A 256 27.89 -2.28 -11.34
C SER A 256 27.45 -1.73 -12.70
N GLN A 257 27.64 -2.49 -13.77
CA GLN A 257 27.27 -2.13 -15.13
C GLN A 257 25.74 -1.94 -15.27
N HIS A 258 24.94 -2.81 -14.65
CA HIS A 258 23.48 -2.69 -14.66
C HIS A 258 23.01 -1.50 -13.83
N ALA A 259 23.64 -1.25 -12.68
CA ALA A 259 23.36 -0.08 -11.86
C ALA A 259 23.60 1.24 -12.63
N GLU A 260 24.75 1.33 -13.32
CA GLU A 260 25.13 2.48 -14.12
C GLU A 260 24.18 2.69 -15.32
N ALA A 261 23.90 1.62 -16.07
CA ALA A 261 22.98 1.66 -17.20
C ALA A 261 21.59 2.16 -16.76
N PHE A 262 21.09 1.66 -15.63
CA PHE A 262 19.82 2.12 -15.06
C PHE A 262 19.89 3.59 -14.62
N ALA A 263 20.97 4.02 -13.95
CA ALA A 263 21.16 5.41 -13.53
C ALA A 263 21.18 6.39 -14.71
N ARG A 264 21.88 6.04 -15.80
CA ARG A 264 21.90 6.84 -17.05
C ARG A 264 20.53 6.89 -17.73
N ARG A 265 19.78 5.78 -17.71
CA ARG A 265 18.39 5.74 -18.20
C ARG A 265 17.47 6.64 -17.36
N ALA A 266 17.63 6.65 -16.04
CA ALA A 266 16.90 7.55 -15.16
C ALA A 266 17.26 9.03 -15.40
N LEU A 267 18.54 9.38 -15.60
CA LEU A 267 18.94 10.75 -15.97
C LEU A 267 18.27 11.23 -17.27
N ARG A 268 18.19 10.38 -18.30
CA ARG A 268 17.44 10.69 -19.53
C ARG A 268 15.96 10.95 -19.25
N LYS A 269 15.34 10.16 -18.37
CA LYS A 269 13.94 10.38 -17.95
C LYS A 269 13.74 11.70 -17.19
N LEU A 270 14.71 12.13 -16.39
CA LEU A 270 14.68 13.45 -15.74
C LEU A 270 14.74 14.57 -16.78
N GLN A 271 15.60 14.44 -17.78
CA GLN A 271 15.72 15.41 -18.86
C GLN A 271 14.44 15.49 -19.71
N GLU A 272 13.88 14.35 -20.12
CA GLU A 272 12.58 14.30 -20.84
C GLU A 272 11.48 15.03 -20.05
N LEU A 273 11.40 14.82 -18.74
CA LEU A 273 10.42 15.51 -17.89
C LEU A 273 10.68 17.01 -17.79
N SER A 274 11.95 17.43 -17.69
CA SER A 274 12.35 18.84 -17.68
C SER A 274 11.96 19.54 -18.97
N GLU A 275 12.22 18.92 -20.11
CA GLU A 275 11.81 19.42 -21.44
C GLU A 275 10.29 19.56 -21.54
N LEU A 276 9.53 18.58 -21.03
CA LEU A 276 8.06 18.67 -20.98
C LEU A 276 7.55 19.82 -20.10
N GLN A 277 8.26 20.18 -19.02
CA GLN A 277 7.89 21.34 -18.20
C GLN A 277 8.18 22.65 -18.92
N HIS A 278 9.29 22.76 -19.64
CA HIS A 278 9.62 23.96 -20.42
C HIS A 278 8.67 24.22 -21.60
N LEU A 279 7.95 23.19 -22.07
CA LEU A 279 6.89 23.33 -23.07
C LEU A 279 5.60 23.92 -22.51
N SER A 280 5.44 23.99 -21.18
CA SER A 280 4.32 24.70 -20.56
C SER A 280 4.62 26.21 -20.54
N ASP A 281 3.62 27.04 -20.85
CA ASP A 281 3.76 28.51 -20.87
C ASP A 281 3.98 29.13 -19.47
N GLU A 282 4.09 28.31 -18.43
CA GLU A 282 4.31 28.76 -17.05
C GLU A 282 5.80 28.86 -16.74
N PRO A 283 6.27 29.99 -16.17
CA PRO A 283 7.66 30.11 -15.75
C PRO A 283 7.97 29.08 -14.65
N GLU A 284 9.07 28.35 -14.82
CA GLU A 284 9.49 27.30 -13.90
C GLU A 284 9.73 27.89 -12.50
N SER A 285 9.07 27.32 -11.49
CA SER A 285 9.20 27.78 -10.12
C SER A 285 10.59 27.45 -9.55
N ALA A 286 11.09 28.27 -8.62
CA ALA A 286 12.35 27.99 -7.92
C ALA A 286 12.32 26.63 -7.18
N GLU A 287 11.14 26.20 -6.73
CA GLU A 287 10.92 24.89 -6.12
C GLU A 287 11.13 23.77 -7.15
N ALA A 288 10.55 23.90 -8.35
CA ALA A 288 10.73 22.95 -9.43
C ALA A 288 12.21 22.77 -9.81
N GLN A 289 12.94 23.88 -9.97
CA GLN A 289 14.38 23.86 -10.24
C GLN A 289 15.18 23.16 -9.13
N CYS A 290 14.81 23.37 -7.87
CA CYS A 290 15.46 22.71 -6.74
C CYS A 290 15.24 21.19 -6.79
N ILE A 291 14.00 20.75 -7.03
CA ILE A 291 13.66 19.33 -7.14
C ILE A 291 14.44 18.68 -8.29
N PHE A 292 14.52 19.30 -9.46
CA PHE A 292 15.28 18.77 -10.60
C PHE A 292 16.79 18.69 -10.31
N ARG A 293 17.35 19.70 -9.67
CA ARG A 293 18.77 19.72 -9.30
C ARG A 293 19.09 18.59 -8.32
N GLU A 294 18.29 18.41 -7.29
CA GLU A 294 18.46 17.32 -6.31
C GLU A 294 18.30 15.94 -6.96
N ALA A 295 17.27 15.79 -7.80
CA ALA A 295 17.02 14.58 -8.57
C ALA A 295 18.23 14.19 -9.45
N THR A 296 18.75 15.17 -10.19
CA THR A 296 19.89 14.99 -11.10
C THR A 296 21.16 14.67 -10.32
N ALA A 297 21.47 15.41 -9.26
CA ALA A 297 22.64 15.15 -8.42
C ALA A 297 22.60 13.74 -7.81
N LYS A 298 21.44 13.31 -7.31
CA LYS A 298 21.25 11.97 -6.73
C LYS A 298 21.49 10.87 -7.76
N MET A 299 20.94 10.99 -8.98
CA MET A 299 21.16 10.00 -10.03
C MET A 299 22.57 10.04 -10.62
N ALA A 300 23.18 11.21 -10.74
CA ALA A 300 24.57 11.35 -11.15
C ALA A 300 25.51 10.65 -10.15
N SER A 301 25.26 10.80 -8.85
CA SER A 301 26.06 10.10 -7.82
C SER A 301 25.99 8.56 -7.97
N MET A 302 24.85 8.02 -8.42
CA MET A 302 24.72 6.59 -8.69
C MET A 302 25.60 6.17 -9.87
N VAL A 303 25.75 6.98 -10.94
CA VAL A 303 26.67 6.67 -12.05
C VAL A 303 28.12 6.59 -11.56
N PHE A 304 28.55 7.56 -10.74
CA PHE A 304 29.92 7.63 -10.25
C PHE A 304 30.24 6.58 -9.18
N LYS A 305 29.25 6.04 -8.45
CA LYS A 305 29.48 5.02 -7.41
C LYS A 305 30.25 3.80 -7.93
N ARG A 306 30.18 3.49 -9.23
CA ARG A 306 30.99 2.45 -9.89
C ARG A 306 32.49 2.58 -9.64
N SER A 307 33.06 3.78 -9.67
CA SER A 307 34.52 3.96 -9.57
C SER A 307 35.09 3.53 -8.21
N VAL A 308 34.25 3.43 -7.17
CA VAL A 308 34.65 3.02 -5.81
C VAL A 308 34.61 1.50 -5.62
N TYR A 309 33.83 0.76 -6.42
CA TYR A 309 33.71 -0.70 -6.31
C TYR A 309 34.57 -1.47 -7.33
N GLU A 310 35.22 -0.76 -8.26
CA GLU A 310 36.15 -1.31 -9.25
C GLU A 310 37.63 -1.03 -8.90
N THR A 311 37.91 -0.52 -7.69
CA THR A 311 39.27 -0.38 -7.11
C THR A 311 39.53 -1.48 -6.08
#